data_AF-A0A5A7Y1N4-F1
#
_entry.id   AF-A0A5A7Y1N4-F1
#
_cell.length_a   1.000
_cell.length_b   1.000
_cell.length_c   1.000
_cell.angle_alpha   90.00
_cell.angle_beta   90.00
_cell.angle_gamma   90.00
#
_symmetry.space_group_name_H-M   'P 1'
#
loop_
_entity.id
_entity.type
_entity.pdbx_description
1 polymer ?
#
loop_
_entity_poly.entity_id
_entity_poly.type
_entity_poly.pdbx_seq_one_letter_code
_entity_poly.pdbx_strand_id
1 'polypeptide(L)'
;MELTSHHRLHLLSSTDWKDAVITLLEPRSPYRPWHGGEDEGQEGDTVALVLNTDPPSIVADVGHVGDSRELRQATFRESFASPNVVDVDTFMTVLGLGMRADTFDGDDAIKVELSLDECRYRSAPRSRFGHNDLARARTLLRFNGRCDGCEQEVDLTGMDARDQLFVHTVDHEMQETSIILGYPDWPAVMCRGCRDRMAEDGHASFVDYKFTLNPSCPQCRGHRACEIFYGMPSDHENVPPWEYAGGCCVESVTWWCGICSTTW
;
A
#
# COMPACT_ATOMS: atom_id res chain seq x y z
N MET A 1 -6.02 11.86 -44.17
CA MET A 1 -5.96 12.17 -42.73
C MET A 1 -6.40 10.91 -42.05
N GLU A 2 -5.45 10.04 -41.76
CA GLU A 2 -5.71 8.70 -41.23
C GLU A 2 -6.16 8.85 -39.78
N LEU A 3 -7.30 8.24 -39.45
CA LEU A 3 -7.80 8.16 -38.08
C LEU A 3 -6.72 7.48 -37.23
N THR A 4 -6.14 8.22 -36.30
CA THR A 4 -5.38 7.64 -35.19
C THR A 4 -6.22 6.52 -34.59
N SER A 5 -5.63 5.34 -34.46
CA SER A 5 -6.17 4.19 -33.72
C SER A 5 -6.95 4.68 -32.50
N HIS A 6 -8.22 4.28 -32.38
CA HIS A 6 -9.05 4.61 -31.23
C HIS A 6 -8.37 4.06 -29.96
N HIS A 7 -7.66 4.92 -29.22
CA HIS A 7 -7.07 4.57 -27.92
C HIS A 7 -8.22 4.40 -26.92
N ARG A 8 -8.29 3.25 -26.26
CA ARG A 8 -9.34 2.96 -25.28
C ARG A 8 -8.72 2.56 -23.96
N LEU A 9 -9.32 3.05 -22.88
CA LEU A 9 -8.99 2.66 -21.52
C LEU A 9 -10.20 1.98 -20.89
N HIS A 10 -10.04 0.75 -20.46
CA HIS A 10 -11.08 -0.04 -19.80
C HIS A 10 -10.91 0.01 -18.28
N LEU A 11 -12.02 0.07 -17.55
CA LEU A 11 -12.03 -0.07 -16.09
C LEU A 11 -12.39 -1.51 -15.71
N LEU A 12 -11.51 -2.15 -14.92
CA LEU A 12 -11.84 -3.40 -14.24
C LEU A 12 -12.05 -3.14 -12.76
N SER A 13 -13.23 -3.49 -12.25
CA SER A 13 -13.58 -3.34 -10.84
C SER A 13 -13.35 -4.64 -10.08
N SER A 14 -12.81 -4.54 -8.87
CA SER A 14 -12.70 -5.70 -7.99
C SER A 14 -14.04 -6.02 -7.32
N THR A 15 -14.24 -7.29 -6.98
CA THR A 15 -15.34 -7.73 -6.11
C THR A 15 -15.02 -7.48 -4.64
N ASP A 16 -13.78 -7.75 -4.25
CA ASP A 16 -13.21 -7.52 -2.92
C ASP A 16 -11.87 -6.78 -3.12
N TRP A 17 -11.67 -5.67 -2.41
CA TRP A 17 -10.45 -4.87 -2.55
C TRP A 17 -9.20 -5.58 -2.02
N LYS A 18 -9.34 -6.41 -0.98
CA LYS A 18 -8.21 -7.08 -0.33
C LYS A 18 -7.69 -8.21 -1.21
N ASP A 19 -8.60 -9.00 -1.78
CA ASP A 19 -8.23 -10.05 -2.75
C ASP A 19 -7.57 -9.44 -4.01
N ALA A 20 -8.05 -8.27 -4.44
CA ALA A 20 -7.44 -7.50 -5.53
C ALA A 20 -6.02 -7.04 -5.20
N VAL A 21 -5.82 -6.41 -4.04
CA VAL A 21 -4.48 -5.99 -3.60
C VAL A 21 -3.54 -7.20 -3.47
N ILE A 22 -4.01 -8.33 -2.91
CA ILE A 22 -3.19 -9.55 -2.84
C ILE A 22 -2.79 -10.04 -4.24
N THR A 23 -3.70 -10.00 -5.22
CA THR A 23 -3.40 -10.39 -6.61
C THR A 23 -2.38 -9.44 -7.26
N LEU A 24 -2.36 -8.15 -6.89
CA LEU A 24 -1.36 -7.20 -7.36
C LEU A 24 0.02 -7.45 -6.75
N LEU A 25 0.07 -7.81 -5.47
CA LEU A 25 1.32 -8.10 -4.73
C LEU A 25 1.91 -9.48 -5.08
N GLU A 26 1.05 -10.47 -5.32
CA GLU A 26 1.41 -11.84 -5.69
C GLU A 26 0.53 -12.32 -6.85
N PRO A 27 0.98 -12.13 -8.11
CA PRO A 27 0.21 -12.52 -9.30
C PRO A 27 -0.12 -14.02 -9.38
N ARG A 28 0.59 -14.88 -8.64
CA ARG A 28 0.30 -16.33 -8.57
C ARG A 28 -0.82 -16.67 -7.59
N SER A 29 -1.34 -15.68 -6.86
CA SER A 29 -2.47 -15.87 -5.95
C SER A 29 -3.67 -16.51 -6.66
N PRO A 30 -4.42 -17.40 -6.01
CA PRO A 30 -5.58 -18.05 -6.62
C PRO A 30 -6.79 -17.13 -6.75
N TYR A 31 -6.78 -15.95 -6.11
CA TYR A 31 -7.90 -15.01 -6.19
C TYR A 31 -8.12 -14.49 -7.61
N ARG A 32 -9.40 -14.32 -8.00
CA ARG A 32 -9.81 -13.76 -9.30
C ARG A 32 -10.82 -12.63 -9.07
N PRO A 33 -10.38 -11.50 -8.51
CA PRO A 33 -11.28 -10.47 -7.99
C PRO A 33 -11.85 -9.57 -9.09
N TRP A 34 -11.20 -9.51 -10.25
CA TRP A 34 -11.48 -8.56 -11.33
C TRP A 34 -12.70 -8.94 -12.18
N HIS A 35 -13.61 -7.98 -12.34
CA HIS A 35 -14.81 -8.05 -13.17
C HIS A 35 -15.01 -6.73 -13.92
N GLY A 36 -15.93 -6.72 -14.88
CA GLY A 36 -16.08 -5.61 -15.83
C GLY A 36 -15.32 -5.86 -17.13
N GLY A 37 -15.48 -4.93 -18.08
CA GLY A 37 -14.94 -5.06 -19.43
C GLY A 37 -15.63 -6.18 -20.22
N GLU A 38 -16.92 -5.99 -20.51
CA GLU A 38 -17.69 -6.95 -21.33
C GLU A 38 -17.22 -6.98 -22.79
N ASP A 39 -16.50 -5.94 -23.23
CA ASP A 39 -15.89 -5.85 -24.55
C ASP A 39 -14.56 -6.60 -24.62
N GLU A 40 -14.32 -7.27 -25.75
CA GLU A 40 -12.99 -7.78 -26.10
C GLU A 40 -12.02 -6.59 -26.25
N GLY A 41 -10.91 -6.64 -25.51
CA GLY A 41 -9.84 -5.67 -25.64
C GLY A 41 -9.21 -5.73 -27.03
N GLN A 42 -8.63 -4.63 -27.46
CA GLN A 42 -7.74 -4.59 -28.62
C GLN A 42 -6.28 -4.49 -28.13
N GLU A 43 -5.36 -5.04 -28.93
CA GLU A 43 -3.94 -4.84 -28.67
C GLU A 43 -3.64 -3.34 -28.67
N GLY A 44 -2.99 -2.87 -27.60
CA GLY A 44 -2.72 -1.44 -27.40
C GLY A 44 -3.77 -0.69 -26.57
N ASP A 45 -4.94 -1.29 -26.28
CA ASP A 45 -5.85 -0.76 -25.25
C ASP A 45 -5.16 -0.80 -23.87
N THR A 46 -5.58 0.10 -22.99
CA THR A 46 -5.13 0.13 -21.59
C THR A 46 -6.23 -0.30 -20.62
N VAL A 47 -5.83 -0.73 -19.44
CA VAL A 47 -6.70 -1.17 -18.36
C VAL A 47 -6.33 -0.45 -17.09
N ALA A 48 -7.28 0.23 -16.46
CA ALA A 48 -7.12 0.74 -15.10
C ALA A 48 -7.93 -0.12 -14.12
N LEU A 49 -7.38 -0.29 -12.92
CA LEU A 49 -7.94 -1.19 -11.91
C LEU A 49 -8.62 -0.38 -10.82
N VAL A 50 -9.92 -0.62 -10.62
CA VAL A 50 -10.72 -0.04 -9.56
C VAL A 50 -10.86 -1.06 -8.43
N LEU A 51 -10.44 -0.68 -7.23
CA LEU A 51 -10.66 -1.42 -6.00
C LEU A 51 -12.02 -1.03 -5.41
N ASN A 52 -12.81 -2.03 -5.05
CA ASN A 52 -14.07 -1.88 -4.31
C ASN A 52 -13.80 -1.60 -2.82
N THR A 53 -13.04 -0.53 -2.56
CA THR A 53 -12.86 0.07 -1.23
C THR A 53 -14.04 0.99 -0.92
N ASP A 54 -14.19 1.38 0.35
CA ASP A 54 -15.04 2.48 0.78
C ASP A 54 -14.15 3.64 1.27
N PRO A 55 -14.07 4.78 0.56
CA PRO A 55 -14.69 5.03 -0.76
C PRO A 55 -13.98 4.26 -1.89
N PRO A 56 -14.61 4.07 -3.08
CA PRO A 56 -14.00 3.37 -4.21
C PRO A 56 -12.69 4.02 -4.65
N SER A 57 -11.70 3.20 -5.00
CA SER A 57 -10.38 3.71 -5.35
C SER A 57 -9.83 3.12 -6.63
N ILE A 58 -9.00 3.87 -7.35
CA ILE A 58 -8.34 3.43 -8.58
C ILE A 58 -6.84 3.35 -8.35
N VAL A 59 -6.24 2.26 -8.82
CA VAL A 59 -4.79 2.06 -8.82
C VAL A 59 -4.17 3.09 -9.76
N ALA A 60 -3.18 3.83 -9.28
CA ALA A 60 -2.44 4.85 -10.01
C ALA A 60 -1.41 4.23 -10.97
N ASP A 61 -1.88 3.29 -11.79
CA ASP A 61 -1.12 2.58 -12.81
C ASP A 61 -2.10 2.01 -13.85
N VAL A 62 -1.59 1.71 -15.05
CA VAL A 62 -2.36 1.12 -16.14
C VAL A 62 -1.68 -0.13 -16.70
N GLY A 63 -2.48 -1.16 -16.92
CA GLY A 63 -2.10 -2.37 -17.63
C GLY A 63 -2.27 -2.17 -19.13
N HIS A 64 -1.50 -2.90 -19.92
CA HIS A 64 -1.59 -2.90 -21.37
C HIS A 64 -2.12 -4.25 -21.86
N VAL A 65 -3.12 -4.20 -22.74
CA VAL A 65 -3.71 -5.38 -23.36
C VAL A 65 -2.76 -5.91 -24.43
N GLY A 66 -2.34 -7.17 -24.27
CA GLY A 66 -1.50 -7.88 -25.24
C GLY A 66 -2.29 -8.73 -26.22
N ASP A 67 -1.59 -9.65 -26.89
CA ASP A 67 -2.11 -10.49 -27.98
C ASP A 67 -3.34 -11.33 -27.60
N SER A 68 -3.48 -11.73 -26.32
CA SER A 68 -4.62 -12.52 -25.86
C SER A 68 -5.93 -11.74 -25.88
N ARG A 69 -5.87 -10.40 -25.95
CA ARG A 69 -7.03 -9.48 -25.90
C ARG A 69 -7.87 -9.59 -24.61
N GLU A 70 -7.47 -10.44 -23.68
CA GLU A 70 -8.11 -10.59 -22.39
C GLU A 70 -7.71 -9.42 -21.47
N LEU A 71 -8.67 -8.54 -21.17
CA LEU A 71 -8.44 -7.39 -20.28
C LEU A 71 -7.88 -7.80 -18.92
N ARG A 72 -8.30 -8.97 -18.41
CA ARG A 72 -7.85 -9.52 -17.12
C ARG A 72 -6.40 -10.02 -17.14
N GLN A 73 -5.81 -10.19 -18.32
CA GLN A 73 -4.41 -10.56 -18.50
C GLN A 73 -3.54 -9.35 -18.89
N ALA A 74 -4.08 -8.13 -18.81
CA ALA A 74 -3.32 -6.92 -19.09
C ALA A 74 -2.06 -6.87 -18.22
N THR A 75 -0.94 -6.49 -18.85
CA THR A 75 0.38 -6.49 -18.21
C THR A 75 0.77 -5.08 -17.80
N PHE A 76 1.29 -4.94 -16.59
CA PHE A 76 1.78 -3.66 -16.07
C PHE A 76 3.27 -3.52 -16.40
N ARG A 77 3.67 -2.33 -16.86
CA ARG A 77 5.04 -2.09 -17.37
C ARG A 77 6.11 -2.20 -16.29
N GLU A 78 5.77 -1.79 -15.07
CA GLU A 78 6.67 -1.83 -13.93
C GLU A 78 6.18 -2.87 -12.93
N SER A 79 7.11 -3.53 -12.22
CA SER A 79 6.73 -4.22 -11.00
C SER A 79 6.05 -3.22 -10.08
N PHE A 80 4.93 -3.58 -9.47
CA PHE A 80 4.22 -2.81 -8.44
C PHE A 80 5.09 -2.58 -7.18
N ALA A 81 6.24 -1.93 -7.33
CA ALA A 81 7.19 -1.71 -6.26
C ALA A 81 6.63 -0.75 -5.20
N SER A 82 5.63 0.06 -5.57
CA SER A 82 4.84 0.90 -4.66
C SER A 82 3.60 1.51 -5.34
N PRO A 83 2.59 0.70 -5.71
CA PRO A 83 1.36 1.20 -6.28
C PRO A 83 0.67 2.17 -5.33
N ASN A 84 0.29 3.34 -5.85
CA ASN A 84 -0.58 4.26 -5.15
C ASN A 84 -2.04 4.00 -5.55
N VAL A 85 -2.98 4.39 -4.69
CA VAL A 85 -4.41 4.38 -5.00
C VAL A 85 -5.03 5.73 -4.65
N VAL A 86 -5.96 6.18 -5.48
CA VAL A 86 -6.67 7.45 -5.31
C VAL A 86 -8.17 7.22 -5.30
N ASP A 87 -8.88 8.08 -4.59
CA ASP A 87 -10.35 8.08 -4.55
C ASP A 87 -10.91 8.32 -5.97
N VAL A 88 -11.78 7.41 -6.46
CA VAL A 88 -12.31 7.46 -7.83
C VAL A 88 -13.14 8.71 -8.05
N ASP A 89 -14.02 9.03 -7.11
CA ASP A 89 -14.97 10.14 -7.23
C ASP A 89 -14.23 11.48 -7.34
N THR A 90 -13.25 11.71 -6.45
CA THR A 90 -12.38 12.88 -6.49
C THR A 90 -11.57 12.92 -7.77
N PHE A 91 -10.97 11.80 -8.17
CA PHE A 91 -10.16 11.71 -9.37
C PHE A 91 -10.97 12.08 -10.63
N MET A 92 -12.13 11.44 -10.82
CA MET A 92 -13.02 11.71 -11.97
C MET A 92 -13.53 13.15 -11.96
N THR A 93 -13.89 13.68 -10.77
CA THR A 93 -14.33 15.08 -10.63
C THR A 93 -13.23 16.07 -11.03
N VAL A 94 -11.98 15.84 -10.61
CA VAL A 94 -10.83 16.68 -11.00
C VAL A 94 -10.59 16.63 -12.51
N LEU A 95 -10.81 15.47 -13.14
CA LEU A 95 -10.73 15.32 -14.59
C LEU A 95 -11.96 15.85 -15.33
N GLY A 96 -13.04 16.23 -14.64
CA GLY A 96 -14.30 16.62 -15.27
C GLY A 96 -14.96 15.48 -16.06
N LEU A 97 -14.69 14.23 -15.67
CA LEU A 97 -15.21 13.01 -16.29
C LEU A 97 -16.40 12.46 -15.49
N GLY A 98 -17.31 11.77 -16.17
CA GLY A 98 -18.45 11.12 -15.54
C GLY A 98 -18.09 9.74 -14.98
N MET A 99 -18.54 9.45 -13.76
CA MET A 99 -18.35 8.17 -13.05
C MET A 99 -19.02 6.92 -13.66
N ARG A 100 -19.75 7.06 -14.77
CA ARG A 100 -20.64 5.99 -15.30
C ARG A 100 -20.06 5.20 -16.46
N ALA A 101 -18.82 5.48 -16.85
CA ALA A 101 -18.20 4.84 -18.00
C ALA A 101 -17.28 3.72 -17.54
N ASP A 102 -17.53 2.49 -18.00
CA ASP A 102 -16.63 1.35 -17.83
C ASP A 102 -15.47 1.38 -18.85
N THR A 103 -15.53 2.30 -19.82
CA THR A 103 -14.54 2.52 -20.87
C THR A 103 -14.43 4.01 -21.20
N PHE A 104 -13.22 4.49 -21.44
CA PHE A 104 -12.93 5.82 -21.99
C PHE A 104 -12.29 5.70 -23.37
N ASP A 105 -12.56 6.65 -24.25
CA ASP A 105 -12.04 6.68 -25.62
C ASP A 105 -11.25 7.96 -25.90
N GLY A 106 -10.25 7.86 -26.77
CA GLY A 106 -9.52 9.00 -27.32
C GLY A 106 -8.90 9.89 -26.25
N ASP A 107 -9.22 11.19 -26.28
CA ASP A 107 -8.65 12.19 -25.37
C ASP A 107 -8.97 11.90 -23.90
N ASP A 108 -10.15 11.34 -23.59
CA ASP A 108 -10.53 11.02 -22.21
C ASP A 108 -9.68 9.85 -21.67
N ALA A 109 -9.41 8.84 -22.50
CA ALA A 109 -8.54 7.72 -22.14
C ALA A 109 -7.10 8.20 -21.86
N ILE A 110 -6.56 9.06 -22.74
CA ILE A 110 -5.23 9.66 -22.57
C ILE A 110 -5.17 10.51 -21.29
N LYS A 111 -6.22 11.27 -21.01
CA LYS A 111 -6.30 12.12 -19.82
C LYS A 111 -6.29 11.30 -18.52
N VAL A 112 -7.05 10.20 -18.47
CA VAL A 112 -7.05 9.28 -17.33
C VAL A 112 -5.66 8.67 -17.13
N GLU A 113 -5.06 8.13 -18.20
CA GLU A 113 -3.74 7.48 -18.14
C GLU A 113 -2.64 8.42 -17.61
N LEU A 114 -2.51 9.62 -18.18
CA LEU A 114 -1.51 10.60 -17.75
C LEU A 114 -1.72 11.05 -16.30
N SER A 115 -2.98 11.17 -15.86
CA SER A 115 -3.30 11.58 -14.50
C SER A 115 -3.02 10.48 -13.48
N LEU A 116 -3.26 9.20 -13.84
CA LEU A 116 -2.87 8.06 -13.00
C LEU A 116 -1.35 7.97 -12.86
N ASP A 117 -0.59 8.19 -13.94
CA ASP A 117 0.87 8.25 -13.89
C ASP A 117 1.36 9.37 -12.95
N GLU A 118 0.77 10.57 -13.01
CA GLU A 118 1.11 11.65 -12.09
C GLU A 118 0.78 11.27 -10.63
N CYS A 119 -0.37 10.64 -10.39
CA CYS A 119 -0.79 10.20 -9.07
C CYS A 119 0.14 9.12 -8.48
N ARG A 120 0.79 8.31 -9.31
CA ARG A 120 1.73 7.26 -8.87
C ARG A 120 2.81 7.81 -7.95
N TYR A 121 3.37 8.97 -8.31
CA TYR A 121 4.48 9.60 -7.60
C TYR A 121 4.05 10.47 -6.41
N ARG A 122 2.74 10.66 -6.20
CA ARG A 122 2.17 11.54 -5.15
C ARG A 122 1.63 10.81 -3.92
N SER A 123 2.15 9.62 -3.62
CA SER A 123 1.76 8.84 -2.43
C SER A 123 2.29 9.50 -1.14
N ALA A 124 1.55 10.43 -0.55
CA ALA A 124 1.90 11.01 0.75
C ALA A 124 1.76 9.96 1.87
N PRO A 125 2.77 9.77 2.76
CA PRO A 125 2.70 8.86 3.93
C PRO A 125 1.41 9.00 4.75
N ARG A 126 0.95 10.24 4.94
CA ARG A 126 -0.26 10.58 5.71
C ARG A 126 -1.55 9.98 5.13
N SER A 127 -1.53 9.59 3.86
CA SER A 127 -2.67 8.97 3.18
C SER A 127 -2.98 7.54 3.66
N ARG A 128 -2.07 6.92 4.43
CA ARG A 128 -2.25 5.60 5.07
C ARG A 128 -3.04 5.67 6.39
N PHE A 129 -3.27 6.86 6.92
CA PHE A 129 -4.01 7.06 8.16
C PHE A 129 -5.52 7.12 7.88
N GLY A 130 -6.31 6.68 8.85
CA GLY A 130 -7.76 6.55 8.80
C GLY A 130 -8.24 5.10 8.85
N HIS A 131 -9.49 4.92 9.25
CA HIS A 131 -10.12 3.60 9.43
C HIS A 131 -10.92 3.10 8.21
N ASN A 132 -10.78 3.75 7.05
CA ASN A 132 -11.49 3.37 5.83
C ASN A 132 -10.69 2.35 4.99
N ASP A 133 -11.36 1.70 4.03
CA ASP A 133 -10.74 0.65 3.24
C ASP A 133 -9.68 1.19 2.26
N LEU A 134 -9.80 2.44 1.83
CA LEU A 134 -8.77 3.12 1.04
C LEU A 134 -7.43 3.24 1.80
N ALA A 135 -7.47 3.67 3.06
CA ALA A 135 -6.29 3.75 3.92
C ALA A 135 -5.69 2.36 4.18
N ARG A 136 -6.55 1.34 4.31
CA ARG A 136 -6.11 -0.06 4.45
C ARG A 136 -5.45 -0.58 3.18
N ALA A 137 -6.03 -0.31 2.01
CA ALA A 137 -5.46 -0.68 0.73
C ALA A 137 -4.09 -0.02 0.53
N ARG A 138 -3.95 1.28 0.82
CA ARG A 138 -2.65 1.99 0.77
C ARG A 138 -1.60 1.38 1.70
N THR A 139 -2.01 0.99 2.90
CA THR A 139 -1.11 0.33 3.85
C THR A 139 -0.70 -1.06 3.34
N LEU A 140 -1.64 -1.84 2.82
CA LEU A 140 -1.34 -3.18 2.30
C LEU A 140 -0.51 -3.15 1.02
N LEU A 141 -0.71 -2.18 0.12
CA LEU A 141 0.07 -2.02 -1.11
C LEU A 141 1.56 -1.71 -0.86
N ARG A 142 1.92 -1.31 0.37
CA ARG A 142 3.31 -1.12 0.82
C ARG A 142 3.91 -2.38 1.46
N PHE A 143 3.11 -3.43 1.62
CA PHE A 143 3.57 -4.70 2.17
C PHE A 143 4.64 -5.31 1.27
N ASN A 144 5.82 -5.53 1.84
CA ASN A 144 6.98 -6.07 1.11
C ASN A 144 7.09 -7.60 1.19
N GLY A 145 6.03 -8.29 1.62
CA GLY A 145 6.03 -9.74 1.86
C GLY A 145 6.33 -10.15 3.30
N ARG A 146 6.70 -9.22 4.19
CA ARG A 146 7.06 -9.52 5.59
C ARG A 146 6.17 -8.81 6.60
N CYS A 147 5.81 -9.53 7.66
CA CYS A 147 5.05 -8.97 8.79
C CYS A 147 5.84 -7.83 9.45
N ASP A 148 5.22 -6.65 9.60
CA ASP A 148 5.89 -5.50 10.26
C ASP A 148 6.23 -5.80 11.73
N GLY A 149 5.49 -6.71 12.37
CA GLY A 149 5.74 -7.14 13.74
C GLY A 149 6.99 -8.03 13.85
N CYS A 150 6.91 -9.24 13.31
CA CYS A 150 7.92 -10.30 13.51
C CYS A 150 8.88 -10.52 12.34
N GLU A 151 8.75 -9.75 11.26
CA GLU A 151 9.59 -9.80 10.05
C GLU A 151 9.58 -11.14 9.30
N GLN A 152 8.74 -12.08 9.71
CA GLN A 152 8.53 -13.33 9.00
C GLN A 152 7.79 -13.07 7.69
N GLU A 153 8.19 -13.81 6.66
CA GLU A 153 7.51 -13.80 5.37
C GLU A 153 6.08 -14.33 5.53
N VAL A 154 5.13 -13.69 4.86
CA VAL A 154 3.73 -14.12 4.81
C VAL A 154 3.44 -14.65 3.42
N ASP A 155 3.00 -15.90 3.35
CA ASP A 155 2.65 -16.55 2.10
C ASP A 155 1.32 -16.00 1.55
N LEU A 156 1.37 -15.42 0.35
CA LEU A 156 0.22 -14.86 -0.37
C LEU A 156 -0.32 -15.79 -1.47
N THR A 157 0.28 -16.96 -1.64
CA THR A 157 -0.07 -17.92 -2.70
C THR A 157 -1.21 -18.86 -2.32
N GLY A 158 -1.56 -18.93 -1.03
CA GLY A 158 -2.63 -19.78 -0.51
C GLY A 158 -4.04 -19.20 -0.64
N MET A 159 -5.05 -20.08 -0.65
CA MET A 159 -6.48 -19.72 -0.62
C MET A 159 -6.91 -19.02 0.68
N ASP A 160 -6.08 -19.10 1.73
CA ASP A 160 -6.28 -18.50 3.03
C ASP A 160 -5.41 -17.24 3.23
N ALA A 161 -4.67 -16.79 2.21
CA ALA A 161 -3.76 -15.64 2.29
C ALA A 161 -4.43 -14.38 2.88
N ARG A 162 -5.70 -14.12 2.55
CA ARG A 162 -6.46 -12.99 3.07
C ARG A 162 -6.65 -13.04 4.58
N ASP A 163 -6.69 -14.24 5.17
CA ASP A 163 -6.87 -14.45 6.59
C ASP A 163 -5.53 -14.56 7.34
N GLN A 164 -4.40 -14.56 6.62
CA GLN A 164 -3.06 -14.55 7.19
C GLN A 164 -2.53 -13.13 7.40
N LEU A 165 -3.11 -12.13 6.74
CA LEU A 165 -2.71 -10.72 6.80
C LEU A 165 -3.75 -9.84 7.50
N PHE A 166 -3.30 -8.92 8.34
CA PHE A 166 -4.13 -7.95 9.04
C PHE A 166 -3.55 -6.56 8.89
N VAL A 167 -4.38 -5.64 8.41
CA VAL A 167 -4.00 -4.24 8.29
C VAL A 167 -4.46 -3.52 9.56
N HIS A 168 -3.49 -3.04 10.34
CA HIS A 168 -3.70 -2.14 11.47
C HIS A 168 -3.86 -0.72 10.94
N THR A 169 -4.94 -0.06 11.35
CA THR A 169 -5.25 1.32 10.95
C THR A 169 -5.19 2.24 12.14
N VAL A 170 -4.81 3.49 11.87
CA VAL A 170 -4.62 4.52 12.90
C VAL A 170 -5.23 5.82 12.39
N ASP A 171 -6.01 6.51 13.23
CA ASP A 171 -6.55 7.82 12.90
C ASP A 171 -5.47 8.90 12.91
N HIS A 172 -5.56 9.83 11.96
CA HIS A 172 -4.62 10.94 11.81
C HIS A 172 -4.61 11.86 13.06
N GLU A 173 -5.76 12.04 13.71
CA GLU A 173 -5.88 12.89 14.92
C GLU A 173 -5.09 12.33 16.12
N MET A 174 -4.82 11.03 16.15
CA MET A 174 -4.00 10.39 17.19
C MET A 174 -2.49 10.69 17.01
N GLN A 175 -2.06 11.10 15.82
CA GLN A 175 -0.67 11.51 15.59
C GLN A 175 -0.34 12.87 16.21
N GLU A 176 -1.25 13.84 16.10
CA GLU A 176 -1.03 15.21 16.57
C GLU A 176 -1.11 15.32 18.11
N THR A 177 -1.86 14.42 18.76
CA THR A 177 -2.07 14.41 20.21
C THR A 177 -0.91 13.75 20.99
N SER A 178 -0.06 12.96 20.32
CA SER A 178 0.97 12.13 20.98
C SER A 178 2.27 12.87 21.33
N ILE A 179 2.43 14.13 20.94
CA ILE A 179 3.68 14.91 21.13
C ILE A 179 4.06 15.08 22.61
N ILE A 180 3.14 14.83 23.55
CA ILE A 180 3.37 15.07 24.98
C ILE A 180 3.65 13.78 25.79
N LEU A 181 3.28 12.57 25.31
CA LEU A 181 3.31 11.35 26.16
C LEU A 181 3.72 10.02 25.49
N GLY A 182 3.99 9.94 24.18
CA GLY A 182 4.38 8.67 23.54
C GLY A 182 4.68 8.77 22.04
N TYR A 183 5.18 7.69 21.44
CA TYR A 183 5.25 7.60 19.98
C TYR A 183 3.82 7.43 19.44
N PRO A 184 3.40 8.25 18.45
CA PRO A 184 2.10 8.06 17.82
C PRO A 184 2.05 6.68 17.18
N ASP A 185 0.88 6.04 17.23
CA ASP A 185 0.68 4.75 16.60
C ASP A 185 0.87 4.84 15.06
N TRP A 186 1.07 3.70 14.41
CA TRP A 186 1.49 3.63 13.00
C TRP A 186 0.73 2.55 12.22
N PRO A 187 0.27 2.83 10.98
CA PRO A 187 -0.34 1.83 10.12
C PRO A 187 0.65 0.72 9.78
N ALA A 188 0.22 -0.53 9.91
CA ALA A 188 1.07 -1.69 9.75
C ALA A 188 0.31 -2.89 9.16
N VAL A 189 1.07 -3.82 8.57
CA VAL A 189 0.58 -5.11 8.09
C VAL A 189 1.18 -6.22 8.93
N MET A 190 0.32 -6.93 9.65
CA MET A 190 0.69 -8.01 10.57
C MET A 190 0.25 -9.38 10.06
N CYS A 191 1.03 -10.41 10.36
CA CYS A 191 0.57 -11.77 10.26
C CYS A 191 -0.47 -12.08 11.34
N ARG A 192 -1.25 -13.15 11.15
CA ARG A 192 -2.24 -13.65 12.13
C ARG A 192 -1.68 -13.79 13.54
N GLY A 193 -0.49 -14.39 13.67
CA GLY A 193 0.14 -14.62 14.97
C GLY A 193 0.53 -13.33 15.70
N CYS A 194 0.98 -12.29 14.97
CA CYS A 194 1.28 -10.99 15.56
C CYS A 194 0.00 -10.27 16.00
N ARG A 195 -1.05 -10.30 15.17
CA ARG A 195 -2.36 -9.76 15.54
C ARG A 195 -2.89 -10.41 16.82
N ASP A 196 -2.87 -11.75 16.89
CA ASP A 196 -3.41 -12.49 18.02
C ASP A 196 -2.63 -12.21 19.29
N ARG A 197 -1.29 -12.23 19.21
CA ARG A 197 -0.43 -11.89 20.35
C ARG A 197 -0.63 -10.43 20.81
N MET A 198 -0.73 -9.49 19.88
CA MET A 198 -0.99 -8.08 20.21
C MET A 198 -2.30 -7.94 21.01
N ALA A 199 -3.36 -8.66 20.61
CA ALA A 199 -4.63 -8.67 21.30
C ALA A 199 -4.57 -9.38 22.67
N GLU A 200 -3.91 -10.54 22.74
CA GLU A 200 -3.74 -11.32 23.99
C GLU A 200 -2.94 -10.56 25.05
N ASP A 201 -1.89 -9.86 24.63
CA ASP A 201 -1.04 -9.04 25.51
C ASP A 201 -1.70 -7.68 25.87
N GLY A 202 -2.86 -7.36 25.28
CA GLY A 202 -3.64 -6.16 25.58
C GLY A 202 -3.11 -4.87 24.97
N HIS A 203 -2.33 -4.95 23.89
CA HIS A 203 -1.81 -3.78 23.18
C HIS A 203 -2.86 -3.21 22.22
N ALA A 204 -3.23 -1.94 22.43
CA ALA A 204 -4.09 -1.20 21.49
C ALA A 204 -3.30 -0.52 20.36
N SER A 205 -2.02 -0.22 20.59
CA SER A 205 -1.11 0.43 19.64
C SER A 205 -0.16 -0.58 19.02
N PHE A 206 -0.05 -0.58 17.70
CA PHE A 206 0.92 -1.42 17.01
C PHE A 206 2.34 -1.03 17.38
N VAL A 207 2.62 0.28 17.51
CA VAL A 207 3.94 0.78 17.89
C VAL A 207 4.36 0.26 19.26
N ASP A 208 3.45 0.27 20.24
CA ASP A 208 3.74 -0.28 21.56
C ASP A 208 4.01 -1.78 21.51
N TYR A 209 3.22 -2.53 20.72
CA TYR A 209 3.46 -3.94 20.48
C TYR A 209 4.82 -4.19 19.80
N LYS A 210 5.17 -3.45 18.74
CA LYS A 210 6.45 -3.61 18.04
C LYS A 210 7.63 -3.39 18.97
N PHE A 211 7.56 -2.40 19.87
CA PHE A 211 8.62 -2.17 20.85
C PHE A 211 8.77 -3.28 21.90
N THR A 212 7.77 -4.14 22.12
CA THR A 212 7.96 -5.33 22.99
C THR A 212 8.76 -6.43 22.30
N LEU A 213 8.78 -6.44 20.97
CA LEU A 213 9.56 -7.38 20.16
C LEU A 213 11.04 -6.95 20.04
N ASN A 214 11.31 -5.66 20.20
CA ASN A 214 12.66 -5.10 20.13
C ASN A 214 13.43 -5.31 21.46
N PRO A 215 14.77 -5.38 21.42
CA PRO A 215 15.57 -5.59 22.63
C PRO A 215 15.45 -4.41 23.60
N SER A 216 15.51 -4.68 24.91
CA SER A 216 15.63 -3.62 25.91
C SER A 216 16.97 -2.91 25.80
N CYS A 217 17.00 -1.59 26.03
CA CYS A 217 18.24 -0.83 26.06
C CYS A 217 19.19 -1.36 27.15
N PRO A 218 20.47 -1.64 26.85
CA PRO A 218 21.43 -2.14 27.83
C PRO A 218 21.74 -1.11 28.94
N GLN A 219 21.58 0.19 28.65
CA GLN A 219 21.89 1.28 29.57
C GLN A 219 20.72 1.65 30.47
N CYS A 220 19.54 1.95 29.91
CA CYS A 220 18.39 2.42 30.69
C CYS A 220 17.32 1.34 30.94
N ARG A 221 17.46 0.15 30.34
CA ARG A 221 16.46 -0.94 30.37
C ARG A 221 15.09 -0.60 29.77
N GLY A 222 14.94 0.59 29.17
CA GLY A 222 13.71 0.99 28.51
C GLY A 222 13.42 0.17 27.23
N HIS A 223 12.14 0.01 26.95
CA HIS A 223 11.61 -0.74 25.80
C HIS A 223 11.24 0.21 24.66
N ARG A 224 12.24 0.94 24.15
CA ARG A 224 12.13 1.88 23.03
C ARG A 224 13.37 1.80 22.14
N ALA A 225 13.82 0.58 21.86
CA ALA A 225 14.93 0.37 20.93
C ALA A 225 14.39 0.45 19.50
N CYS A 226 15.03 1.27 18.68
CA CYS A 226 14.77 1.39 17.25
C CYS A 226 15.89 0.70 16.48
N GLU A 227 15.56 -0.02 15.42
CA GLU A 227 16.55 -0.57 14.51
C GLU A 227 17.20 0.56 13.71
N ILE A 228 18.52 0.52 13.57
CA ILE A 228 19.25 1.51 12.80
C ILE A 228 19.32 1.07 11.34
N PHE A 229 18.85 1.91 10.44
CA PHE A 229 19.15 1.77 9.01
C PHE A 229 20.11 2.88 8.55
N TYR A 230 20.90 2.56 7.53
CA TYR A 230 21.90 3.45 6.96
C TYR A 230 21.58 3.78 5.50
N GLY A 231 21.98 4.98 5.09
CA GLY A 231 21.72 5.53 3.77
C GLY A 231 20.93 6.84 3.84
N MET A 232 20.67 7.42 2.66
CA MET A 232 19.78 8.58 2.56
C MET A 232 18.35 8.06 2.38
N PRO A 233 17.44 8.25 3.36
CA PRO A 233 16.05 7.89 3.16
C PRO A 233 15.48 8.75 2.02
N SER A 234 15.00 8.09 0.96
CA SER A 234 14.29 8.77 -0.13
C SER A 234 12.92 9.30 0.32
N ASP A 235 12.37 8.76 1.41
CA ASP A 235 11.06 9.08 1.96
C ASP A 235 11.11 9.13 3.49
N HIS A 236 11.67 10.23 4.02
CA HIS A 236 11.85 10.45 5.45
C HIS A 236 10.54 10.47 6.25
N GLU A 237 9.42 10.79 5.61
CA GLU A 237 8.11 10.83 6.26
C GLU A 237 7.48 9.42 6.41
N ASN A 238 7.99 8.42 5.70
CA ASN A 238 7.56 7.02 5.81
C ASN A 238 8.44 6.16 6.74
N VAL A 239 9.46 6.75 7.38
CA VAL A 239 10.28 6.05 8.37
C VAL A 239 9.42 5.74 9.61
N PRO A 240 9.21 4.45 9.96
CA PRO A 240 8.35 4.10 11.08
C PRO A 240 9.00 4.42 12.43
N PRO A 241 8.21 4.56 13.52
CA PRO A 241 8.71 4.95 14.84
C PRO A 241 9.75 4.02 15.48
N TRP A 242 9.79 2.74 15.07
CA TRP A 242 10.73 1.74 15.56
C TRP A 242 12.00 1.64 14.71
N GLU A 243 12.21 2.56 13.76
CA GLU A 243 13.42 2.67 12.96
C GLU A 243 14.12 4.01 13.20
N TYR A 244 15.43 4.04 13.04
CA TYR A 244 16.26 5.22 13.21
C TYR A 244 17.23 5.37 12.04
N ALA A 245 17.22 6.55 11.41
CA ALA A 245 18.17 6.87 10.36
C ALA A 245 19.56 7.15 10.97
N GLY A 246 20.46 6.18 10.90
CA GLY A 246 21.82 6.24 11.45
C GLY A 246 22.79 7.15 10.68
N GLY A 247 22.34 7.75 9.58
CA GLY A 247 23.15 8.57 8.67
C GLY A 247 23.57 7.82 7.41
N CYS A 248 24.45 8.44 6.60
CA CYS A 248 24.81 7.93 5.28
C CYS A 248 25.89 6.84 5.30
N CYS A 249 26.71 6.76 6.34
CA CYS A 249 27.80 5.81 6.45
C CYS A 249 27.37 4.60 7.29
N VAL A 250 27.53 3.39 6.75
CA VAL A 250 27.24 2.16 7.48
C VAL A 250 28.20 2.01 8.65
N GLU A 251 27.65 1.80 9.85
CA GLU A 251 28.41 1.41 11.03
C GLU A 251 27.93 0.04 11.53
N SER A 252 28.64 -0.51 12.52
CA SER A 252 28.34 -1.83 13.09
C SER A 252 27.25 -1.83 14.15
N VAL A 253 26.80 -0.67 14.61
CA VAL A 253 25.71 -0.58 15.60
C VAL A 253 24.38 -0.82 14.90
N THR A 254 23.46 -1.49 15.59
CA THR A 254 22.19 -1.95 15.00
C THR A 254 20.98 -1.39 15.73
N TRP A 255 21.15 -0.93 16.97
CA TRP A 255 20.07 -0.42 17.80
C TRP A 255 20.37 0.98 18.33
N TRP A 256 19.33 1.81 18.37
CA TRP A 256 19.35 3.12 19.02
C TRP A 256 18.23 3.20 20.06
N CYS A 257 18.49 3.77 21.23
CA CYS A 257 17.47 3.93 22.27
C CYS A 257 16.74 5.27 22.15
N GLY A 258 15.44 5.24 21.92
CA GLY A 258 14.57 6.43 21.91
C GLY A 258 14.39 7.15 23.26
N ILE A 259 14.97 6.64 24.35
CA ILE A 259 14.88 7.24 25.70
C ILE A 259 16.19 7.92 26.10
N CYS A 260 17.32 7.20 26.03
CA CYS A 260 18.61 7.71 26.49
C CYS A 260 19.65 7.89 25.37
N SER A 261 19.25 7.68 24.12
CA SER A 261 20.07 7.86 22.91
C SER A 261 21.31 6.97 22.82
N THR A 262 21.41 5.93 23.64
CA THR A 262 22.48 4.92 23.56
C THR A 262 22.36 4.14 22.25
N THR A 263 23.48 3.89 21.58
CA THR A 263 23.58 2.98 20.43
C THR A 263 24.31 1.69 20.83
N TRP A 264 23.90 0.55 20.28
CA TRP A 264 24.55 -0.76 20.52
C TRP A 264 24.33 -1.77 19.40
#